data_AF-A0A258FMD8-F1
#
_entry.id   AF-A0A258FMD8-F1
#
_cell.length_a   1.000
_cell.length_b   1.000
_cell.length_c   1.000
_cell.angle_alpha   90.00
_cell.angle_beta   90.00
_cell.angle_gamma   90.00
#
_symmetry.space_group_name_H-M   'P 1'
#
loop_
_entity.id
_entity.type
_entity.pdbx_description
1 polymer ?
#
loop_
_entity_poly.entity_id
_entity_poly.type
_entity_poly.pdbx_seq_one_letter_code
_entity_poly.pdbx_strand_id
1 'polypeptide(L)'
;MADGALNIKLDDYASAKLAMKAKAMGVSPEEFATRVITEAVEPVADLKSDHASNYDLQEEGRPWAEVRPELVARMKRKLAERS
;
A
#
# COMPACT_ATOMS: atom_id res chain seq x y z
N MET A 1 -4.98 39.35 -2.64
CA MET A 1 -5.07 37.96 -2.19
C MET A 1 -4.04 37.20 -3.00
N ALA A 2 -3.15 36.41 -2.39
CA ALA A 2 -2.23 35.60 -3.18
C ALA A 2 -3.05 34.45 -3.79
N ASP A 3 -2.92 34.21 -5.09
CA ASP A 3 -3.77 33.26 -5.84
C ASP A 3 -3.47 31.79 -5.50
N GLY A 4 -2.68 31.53 -4.45
CA GLY A 4 -2.34 30.20 -3.95
C GLY A 4 -1.51 29.34 -4.90
N ALA A 5 -1.05 29.89 -6.03
CA ALA A 5 -0.34 29.12 -7.06
C ALA A 5 1.04 28.66 -6.57
N LEU A 6 1.25 27.34 -6.56
CA LEU A 6 2.52 26.71 -6.24
C LEU A 6 3.24 26.32 -7.53
N ASN A 7 4.38 26.95 -7.82
CA ASN A 7 5.23 26.58 -8.95
C ASN A 7 6.25 25.52 -8.53
N ILE A 8 6.06 24.29 -9.01
CA ILE A 8 6.95 23.16 -8.73
C ILE A 8 7.84 22.92 -9.95
N LYS A 9 9.15 22.95 -9.76
CA LYS A 9 10.11 22.52 -10.77
C LYS A 9 10.45 21.06 -10.53
N LEU A 10 10.09 20.21 -11.50
CA LEU A 10 10.43 18.80 -11.52
C LEU A 10 11.57 18.59 -12.52
N ASP A 11 12.42 17.60 -12.26
CA ASP A 11 13.35 17.10 -13.26
C ASP A 11 12.61 16.37 -14.39
N ASP A 12 13.32 16.13 -15.50
CA ASP A 12 12.75 15.52 -16.71
C ASP A 12 12.20 14.11 -16.45
N TYR A 13 12.81 13.35 -15.54
CA TYR A 13 12.36 12.01 -15.22
C TYR A 13 11.09 12.03 -14.36
N ALA A 14 11.04 12.87 -13.34
CA ALA A 14 9.88 13.04 -12.48
C ALA A 14 8.67 13.58 -13.27
N SER A 15 8.89 14.57 -14.13
CA SER A 15 7.82 15.13 -14.98
C SER A 15 7.25 14.10 -15.97
N ALA A 16 8.11 13.31 -16.61
CA ALA A 16 7.68 12.23 -17.52
C ALA A 16 6.87 11.15 -16.79
N LYS A 17 7.31 10.72 -15.60
CA LYS A 17 6.57 9.73 -14.79
C LYS A 17 5.21 10.25 -14.33
N LEU A 18 5.15 11.50 -13.91
CA LEU A 18 3.93 12.14 -13.45
C LEU A 18 2.91 12.22 -14.59
N ALA A 19 3.32 12.71 -15.77
CA ALA A 19 2.48 12.78 -16.95
C ALA A 19 1.98 11.40 -17.40
N MET A 20 2.85 10.38 -17.36
CA MET A 20 2.47 9.01 -17.73
C MET A 20 1.41 8.44 -16.79
N LYS A 21 1.55 8.65 -15.48
CA LYS A 21 0.57 8.21 -14.48
C LYS A 21 -0.74 8.97 -14.58
N ALA A 22 -0.69 10.29 -14.79
CA ALA A 22 -1.88 11.11 -15.00
C ALA A 22 -2.69 10.63 -16.22
N LYS A 23 -2.00 10.36 -17.33
CA LYS A 23 -2.61 9.79 -18.54
C LYS A 23 -3.23 8.42 -18.31
N ALA A 24 -2.57 7.54 -17.55
CA ALA A 24 -3.12 6.22 -17.22
C ALA A 24 -4.40 6.29 -16.38
N MET A 25 -4.55 7.34 -15.57
CA MET A 25 -5.74 7.59 -14.75
C MET A 25 -6.78 8.50 -15.43
N GLY A 26 -6.51 8.99 -16.64
CA GLY A 26 -7.41 9.87 -17.38
C GLY A 26 -7.61 11.25 -16.73
N VAL A 27 -6.65 11.70 -15.92
CA VAL A 27 -6.68 13.00 -15.23
C VAL A 27 -5.59 13.93 -15.77
N SER A 28 -5.68 15.23 -15.48
CA SER A 28 -4.61 16.15 -15.84
C SER A 28 -3.36 15.93 -14.97
N PRO A 29 -2.15 16.26 -15.47
CA PRO A 29 -0.94 16.23 -14.67
C PRO A 29 -1.05 17.08 -13.40
N GLU A 30 -1.71 18.23 -13.46
CA GLU A 30 -1.88 19.15 -12.34
C GLU A 30 -2.79 18.55 -11.26
N GLU A 31 -3.90 17.92 -11.65
CA GLU A 31 -4.80 17.22 -10.74
C GLU A 31 -4.09 16.04 -10.06
N PHE A 32 -3.30 15.29 -10.83
CA PHE A 32 -2.54 14.17 -10.28
C PHE A 32 -1.44 14.65 -9.31
N ALA A 33 -0.71 15.71 -9.66
CA ALA A 33 0.29 16.31 -8.79
C ALA A 33 -0.33 16.79 -7.46
N THR A 34 -1.50 17.41 -7.53
CA THR A 34 -2.23 17.89 -6.35
C THR A 34 -2.62 16.72 -5.44
N ARG A 35 -3.18 15.64 -5.99
CA ARG A 35 -3.52 14.43 -5.21
C ARG A 35 -2.31 13.83 -4.51
N VAL A 36 -1.18 13.69 -5.21
CA VAL A 36 0.05 13.14 -4.64
C VAL A 36 0.59 14.02 -3.51
N ILE A 37 0.54 15.35 -3.68
CA ILE A 37 1.00 16.28 -2.64
C ILE A 37 0.05 16.24 -1.44
N THR A 38 -1.27 16.22 -1.66
CA THR A 38 -2.25 16.10 -0.57
C THR A 38 -2.03 14.80 0.21
N GLU A 39 -1.87 13.66 -0.45
CA GLU A 39 -1.62 12.37 0.19
C GLU A 39 -0.30 12.35 0.99
N ALA A 40 0.74 13.04 0.51
CA ALA A 40 2.04 13.12 1.18
C ALA A 40 2.06 14.13 2.36
N VAL A 41 1.23 15.17 2.31
CA VAL A 41 1.19 16.25 3.30
C VAL A 41 0.10 16.04 4.34
N GLU A 42 -0.97 15.32 4.03
CA GLU A 42 -1.92 14.87 5.04
C GLU A 42 -1.15 14.05 6.08
N PRO A 43 -1.14 14.45 7.37
CA PRO A 43 -0.68 13.55 8.40
C PRO A 43 -1.55 12.32 8.24
N VAL A 44 -0.93 11.16 8.15
CA VAL A 44 -1.62 9.88 8.09
C VAL A 44 -2.55 9.77 9.29
N ALA A 45 -3.75 10.32 9.15
CA ALA A 45 -4.85 10.13 10.04
C ALA A 45 -5.29 8.71 9.71
N ASP A 46 -4.75 7.79 10.50
CA ASP A 46 -5.26 6.44 10.66
C ASP A 46 -4.68 5.34 9.76
N LEU A 47 -3.35 5.17 9.78
CA LEU A 47 -2.75 3.82 9.62
C LEU A 47 -3.02 2.90 10.83
N LYS A 48 -3.97 3.25 11.71
CA LYS A 48 -4.51 2.41 12.79
C LYS A 48 -5.96 1.98 12.57
N SER A 49 -6.52 2.17 11.38
CA SER A 49 -7.71 1.42 10.97
C SER A 49 -7.30 0.04 10.48
N ASP A 50 -6.80 -0.77 11.43
CA ASP A 50 -6.76 -2.20 11.27
C ASP A 50 -8.22 -2.66 11.20
N HIS A 51 -8.73 -2.97 10.01
CA HIS A 51 -10.05 -3.59 9.79
C HIS A 51 -10.14 -5.01 10.40
N ALA A 52 -9.32 -5.32 11.41
CA ALA A 52 -9.41 -6.53 12.22
C ALA A 52 -10.78 -6.69 12.89
N SER A 53 -11.53 -5.61 13.09
CA SER A 53 -12.88 -5.63 13.66
C SER A 53 -13.97 -6.22 12.75
N ASN A 54 -13.69 -6.49 11.47
CA ASN A 54 -14.62 -7.17 10.57
C ASN A 54 -14.39 -8.68 10.46
N TYR A 55 -13.38 -9.22 11.15
CA TYR A 55 -13.18 -10.65 11.26
C TYR A 55 -13.70 -11.09 12.62
N ASP A 56 -14.95 -11.52 12.66
CA ASP A 56 -15.49 -12.35 13.75
C ASP A 56 -14.89 -13.76 13.63
N LEU A 57 -13.56 -13.83 13.70
CA LEU A 57 -12.83 -15.08 13.81
C LEU A 57 -12.93 -15.52 15.26
N GLN A 58 -14.05 -16.17 15.58
CA GLN A 58 -14.15 -17.07 16.73
C GLN A 58 -13.29 -18.31 16.50
N GLU A 59 -12.02 -18.14 16.14
CA GLU A 59 -11.06 -19.23 16.18
C GLU A 59 -10.39 -19.16 17.56
N GLU A 60 -10.82 -20.04 18.45
CA GLU A 60 -10.01 -20.43 19.61
C GLU A 60 -8.65 -20.90 19.06
N GLY A 61 -7.67 -20.00 19.09
CA GLY A 61 -6.36 -20.27 18.53
C GLY A 61 -5.74 -21.49 19.21
N ARG A 62 -5.48 -22.55 18.43
CA ARG A 62 -4.75 -23.72 18.95
C ARG A 62 -3.37 -23.27 19.46
N PRO A 63 -2.89 -23.78 20.61
CA PRO A 63 -1.56 -23.47 21.10
C PRO A 63 -0.49 -23.70 20.03
N TRP A 64 0.45 -22.76 19.89
CA TRP A 64 1.51 -22.83 18.87
C TRP A 64 2.31 -24.15 18.90
N ALA A 65 2.46 -24.75 20.08
CA ALA A 65 3.13 -26.04 20.27
C ALA A 65 2.45 -27.19 19.50
N GLU A 66 1.14 -27.13 19.31
CA GLU A 66 0.36 -28.14 18.57
C GLU A 66 0.41 -27.90 17.06
N VAL A 67 0.44 -26.63 16.63
CA VAL A 67 0.42 -26.25 15.21
C VAL A 67 1.80 -26.34 14.55
N ARG A 68 2.87 -26.06 15.31
CA ARG A 68 4.25 -25.99 14.78
C ARG A 68 4.71 -27.28 14.08
N PRO A 69 4.47 -28.50 14.62
CA PRO A 69 4.90 -29.74 13.96
C PRO A 69 4.23 -29.94 12.59
N GLU A 70 2.91 -29.68 12.50
CA GLU A 70 2.13 -29.80 11.26
C GLU A 70 2.64 -28.82 10.19
N LEU A 71 2.89 -27.58 10.58
CA LEU A 71 3.40 -26.54 9.69
C LEU A 71 4.79 -26.91 9.13
N VAL A 72 5.69 -27.40 10.00
CA VAL A 72 7.03 -27.86 9.59
C VAL A 72 6.93 -29.06 8.64
N ALA A 73 6.04 -30.02 8.91
CA ALA A 73 5.82 -31.15 8.02
C ALA A 73 5.31 -30.70 6.64
N ARG A 74 4.37 -29.74 6.59
CA ARG A 74 3.84 -29.17 5.35
C ARG A 74 4.92 -28.42 4.56
N MET A 75 5.78 -27.67 5.24
CA MET A 75 6.91 -26.99 4.60
C MET A 75 7.91 -27.98 4.01
N LYS A 76 8.27 -29.05 4.75
CA LYS A 76 9.17 -30.10 4.26
C LYS A 76 8.61 -30.81 3.03
N ARG A 77 7.32 -31.13 3.01
CA ARG A 77 6.66 -31.75 1.85
C ARG A 77 6.72 -30.84 0.62
N LYS A 78 6.36 -29.56 0.77
CA LYS A 78 6.44 -28.58 -0.33
C LYS A 78 7.86 -28.37 -0.84
N LEU A 79 8.86 -28.50 0.03
CA LEU A 79 10.27 -28.40 -0.35
C LEU A 79 10.70 -29.63 -1.17
N ALA A 80 10.28 -30.83 -0.75
CA ALA A 80 10.57 -32.08 -1.46
C ALA A 80 9.82 -32.20 -2.80
N GLU A 81 8.65 -31.59 -2.94
CA GLU A 81 7.91 -31.53 -4.22
C GLU A 81 8.55 -30.55 -5.24
N ARG A 82 9.45 -29.65 -4.80
CA ARG A 82 10.15 -28.67 -5.66
C ARG A 82 11.57 -29.09 -6.04
N SER A 83 12.09 -30.17 -5.47
CA SER A 83 13.41 -30.77 -5.78
C SER A 83 13.25 -31.97 -6.69
#